data_AF-A0A5D0RM44-F1
#
_entry.id   AF-A0A5D0RM44-F1
#
_cell.length_a   1.000
_cell.length_b   1.000
_cell.length_c   1.000
_cell.angle_alpha   90.00
_cell.angle_beta   90.00
_cell.angle_gamma   90.00
#
_symmetry.space_group_name_H-M   'P 1'
#
loop_
_entity.id
_entity.type
_entity.pdbx_description
1 polymer ?
#
loop_
_entity_poly.entity_id
_entity_poly.type
_entity_poly.pdbx_seq_one_letter_code
_entity_poly.pdbx_strand_id
1 'polypeptide(L)'
;MNIIYGYFEIYDLTMAIYYVYNTSSVEKALKVLGVDFKPSKELTKFKTLLNKNMDWSTKIYTTFMNELGVIAPIIFPVKIKMTDRSIVSIEETLCLSKEHFEKIRERFIKVLAVRRLKTSFEELTKLLEDDPNKVRDKVNGIAGISDNSKWFINQLLFFPDTARDFLDANTERLLKIYEESELRNRNFYEVKKFIENNTRERVIESITNYFDYYGLSPDPSKPLYVALQNSVSRTNSGLMTYPTFHLLVLGIDEITQDFAKKIPTEERMQKLIKVIGDKTRFEILKYLSNKPSTQKELVKHTRLSKSTISYHTSLLFKASLIDIDVFNNVAYVRQDTFKRVLGDLRKLLKLGDTQ
;
A
#
# COMPACT_ATOMS: atom_id res chain seq x y z
N MET A 1 -4.16 -15.61 -15.23
CA MET A 1 -4.74 -14.77 -14.16
C MET A 1 -5.62 -13.70 -14.80
N ASN A 2 -6.81 -13.45 -14.26
CA ASN A 2 -7.67 -12.38 -14.73
C ASN A 2 -7.17 -11.03 -14.18
N ILE A 3 -6.78 -10.09 -15.05
CA ILE A 3 -6.32 -8.74 -14.67
C ILE A 3 -7.39 -7.74 -15.10
N ILE A 4 -7.88 -6.99 -14.12
CA ILE A 4 -8.87 -5.93 -14.26
C ILE A 4 -8.18 -4.65 -13.80
N TYR A 5 -8.02 -3.65 -14.67
CA TYR A 5 -7.45 -2.37 -14.25
C TYR A 5 -8.42 -1.23 -14.48
N GLY A 6 -8.40 -0.21 -13.65
CA GLY A 6 -9.31 0.93 -13.76
C GLY A 6 -8.91 2.06 -12.82
N TYR A 7 -9.59 3.19 -12.95
CA TYR A 7 -9.44 4.28 -12.00
C TYR A 7 -10.48 4.14 -10.90
N PHE A 8 -10.04 3.98 -9.67
CA PHE A 8 -10.92 3.88 -8.51
C PHE A 8 -10.54 5.01 -7.56
N GLU A 9 -11.23 6.15 -7.72
CA GLU A 9 -10.75 7.48 -7.30
C GLU A 9 -10.36 7.56 -5.82
N ILE A 10 -11.06 6.84 -4.94
CA ILE A 10 -10.76 6.80 -3.51
C ILE A 10 -9.35 6.27 -3.22
N TYR A 11 -8.79 5.40 -4.06
CA TYR A 11 -7.42 4.92 -3.91
C TYR A 11 -6.39 5.98 -4.31
N ASP A 12 -6.71 6.83 -5.28
CA ASP A 12 -5.85 7.98 -5.61
C ASP A 12 -5.84 9.01 -4.47
N LEU A 13 -7.01 9.30 -3.89
CA LEU A 13 -7.10 10.10 -2.66
C LEU A 13 -6.30 9.49 -1.51
N THR A 14 -6.36 8.16 -1.34
CA THR A 14 -5.56 7.45 -0.32
C THR A 14 -4.06 7.62 -0.56
N MET A 15 -3.61 7.62 -1.82
CA MET A 15 -2.20 7.89 -2.16
C MET A 15 -1.81 9.35 -1.91
N ALA A 16 -2.70 10.31 -2.12
CA ALA A 16 -2.48 11.70 -1.73
C ALA A 16 -2.34 11.84 -0.20
N ILE A 17 -3.21 11.20 0.58
CA ILE A 17 -3.12 11.15 2.05
C ILE A 17 -1.78 10.53 2.48
N TYR A 18 -1.42 9.37 1.90
CA TYR A 18 -0.15 8.71 2.17
C TYR A 18 1.04 9.65 1.93
N TYR A 19 1.03 10.42 0.84
CA TYR A 19 2.06 11.41 0.56
C TYR A 19 2.16 12.50 1.62
N VAL A 20 1.03 12.98 2.16
CA VAL A 20 1.02 14.01 3.22
C VAL A 20 1.76 13.51 4.47
N TYR A 21 1.54 12.26 4.86
CA TYR A 21 2.18 11.65 6.03
C TYR A 21 3.63 11.20 5.78
N ASN A 22 4.00 10.93 4.53
CA ASN A 22 5.27 10.28 4.18
C ASN A 22 6.12 11.07 3.17
N THR A 23 5.88 12.38 3.01
CA THR A 23 6.51 13.22 1.97
C THR A 23 8.02 12.97 1.82
N SER A 24 8.78 13.19 2.89
CA SER A 24 10.24 13.05 2.85
C SER A 24 10.70 11.62 2.60
N SER A 25 9.93 10.63 3.07
CA SER A 25 10.23 9.22 2.83
C SER A 25 10.03 8.86 1.35
N VAL A 26 8.92 9.32 0.75
CA VAL A 26 8.60 9.10 -0.66
C VAL A 26 9.64 9.75 -1.58
N GLU A 27 9.90 11.05 -1.40
CA GLU A 27 10.84 11.82 -2.22
C GLU A 27 12.26 11.22 -2.19
N LYS A 28 12.78 10.96 -0.98
CA LYS A 28 14.13 10.38 -0.81
C LYS A 28 14.20 8.98 -1.42
N ALA A 29 13.16 8.17 -1.24
CA ALA A 29 13.14 6.82 -1.77
C ALA A 29 13.12 6.78 -3.30
N LEU A 30 12.39 7.69 -3.95
CA LEU A 30 12.39 7.81 -5.41
C LEU A 30 13.75 8.31 -5.93
N LYS A 31 14.32 9.34 -5.29
CA LYS A 31 15.63 9.88 -5.67
C LYS A 31 16.75 8.83 -5.68
N VAL A 32 16.80 7.94 -4.69
CA VAL A 32 17.84 6.88 -4.62
C VAL A 32 17.71 5.86 -5.74
N LEU A 33 16.47 5.56 -6.16
CA LEU A 33 16.19 4.71 -7.31
C LEU A 33 16.50 5.37 -8.66
N GLY A 34 16.96 6.62 -8.66
CA GLY A 34 17.24 7.38 -9.87
C GLY A 34 16.00 8.07 -10.46
N VAL A 35 14.92 8.18 -9.70
CA VAL A 35 13.69 8.83 -10.11
C VAL A 35 13.64 10.25 -9.53
N ASP A 36 13.74 11.26 -10.40
CA ASP A 36 13.54 12.67 -10.00
C ASP A 36 12.04 12.97 -9.88
N PHE A 37 11.48 12.67 -8.71
CA PHE A 37 10.08 12.96 -8.41
C PHE A 37 9.93 14.37 -7.86
N LYS A 38 9.08 15.17 -8.50
CA LYS A 38 8.63 16.46 -8.01
C LYS A 38 7.12 16.43 -7.83
N PRO A 39 6.60 16.71 -6.62
CA PRO A 39 5.16 16.77 -6.42
C PRO A 39 4.54 17.86 -7.29
N SER A 40 3.31 17.63 -7.76
CA SER A 40 2.59 18.66 -8.51
C SER A 40 2.21 19.84 -7.58
N LYS A 41 1.89 20.98 -8.18
CA LYS A 41 1.43 22.16 -7.43
C LYS A 41 0.13 21.84 -6.67
N GLU A 42 -0.76 21.10 -7.31
CA GLU A 42 -2.04 20.63 -6.80
C GLU A 42 -1.85 19.67 -5.61
N LEU A 43 -0.88 18.74 -5.69
CA LEU A 43 -0.57 17.85 -4.56
C LEU A 43 0.00 18.62 -3.36
N THR A 44 0.81 19.63 -3.63
CA THR A 44 1.35 20.52 -2.59
C THR A 44 0.25 21.38 -1.97
N LYS A 45 -0.69 21.87 -2.78
CA LYS A 45 -1.89 22.60 -2.35
C LYS A 45 -2.80 21.71 -1.51
N PHE A 46 -3.05 20.47 -1.94
CA PHE A 46 -3.82 19.47 -1.20
C PHE A 46 -3.22 19.22 0.18
N LYS A 47 -1.90 18.99 0.26
CA LYS A 47 -1.18 18.83 1.53
C LYS A 47 -1.38 20.04 2.46
N THR A 48 -1.27 21.24 1.91
CA THR A 48 -1.43 22.48 2.68
C THR A 48 -2.85 22.63 3.21
N LEU A 49 -3.86 22.42 2.37
CA LEU A 49 -5.27 22.49 2.76
C LEU A 49 -5.64 21.40 3.76
N LEU A 50 -5.15 20.17 3.59
CA LEU A 50 -5.41 19.07 4.52
C LEU A 50 -4.84 19.38 5.91
N ASN A 51 -3.60 19.86 5.98
CA ASN A 51 -2.99 20.24 7.27
C ASN A 51 -3.71 21.41 7.94
N LYS A 52 -4.26 22.36 7.16
CA LYS A 52 -5.04 23.49 7.70
C LYS A 52 -6.41 23.05 8.25
N ASN A 53 -7.01 22.02 7.67
CA ASN A 53 -8.35 21.52 8.04
C ASN A 53 -8.31 20.24 8.89
N MET A 54 -7.23 20.02 9.66
CA MET A 54 -6.98 18.79 10.41
C MET A 54 -7.75 18.76 11.75
N ASP A 55 -9.08 18.68 11.69
CA ASP A 55 -9.92 18.44 12.86
C ASP A 55 -9.76 16.99 13.41
N TRP A 56 -10.35 16.71 14.57
CA TRP A 56 -10.23 15.41 15.23
C TRP A 56 -10.69 14.25 14.34
N SER A 57 -11.85 14.39 13.69
CA SER A 57 -12.41 13.35 12.80
C SER A 57 -11.55 13.11 11.56
N THR A 58 -11.09 14.20 10.94
CA THR A 58 -10.24 14.18 9.74
C THR A 58 -8.90 13.55 10.05
N LYS A 59 -8.33 13.87 11.22
CA LYS A 59 -7.11 13.24 11.73
C LYS A 59 -7.29 11.74 11.94
N ILE A 60 -8.39 11.29 12.55
CA ILE A 60 -8.63 9.85 12.73
C ILE A 60 -8.74 9.15 11.39
N TYR A 61 -9.57 9.66 10.49
CA TYR A 61 -9.79 9.08 9.17
C TYR A 61 -8.48 8.98 8.38
N THR A 62 -7.75 10.09 8.25
CA THR A 62 -6.50 10.12 7.46
C THR A 62 -5.39 9.30 8.12
N THR A 63 -5.32 9.26 9.45
CA THR A 63 -4.38 8.39 10.18
C THR A 63 -4.70 6.93 9.93
N PHE A 64 -5.97 6.54 10.00
CA PHE A 64 -6.40 5.17 9.71
C PHE A 64 -6.07 4.76 8.27
N MET A 65 -6.41 5.61 7.29
CA MET A 65 -6.13 5.36 5.87
C MET A 65 -4.62 5.22 5.60
N ASN A 66 -3.78 6.02 6.28
CA ASN A 66 -2.33 5.95 6.18
C ASN A 66 -1.72 4.73 6.90
N GLU A 67 -2.11 4.47 8.15
CA GLU A 67 -1.47 3.45 9.00
C GLU A 67 -1.94 2.03 8.69
N LEU A 68 -3.21 1.87 8.31
CA LEU A 68 -3.71 0.57 7.90
C LEU A 68 -3.35 0.23 6.47
N GLY A 69 -2.81 1.15 5.68
CA GLY A 69 -2.10 0.87 4.41
C GLY A 69 -2.87 -0.07 3.49
N VAL A 70 -2.62 -1.37 3.59
CA VAL A 70 -3.25 -2.45 2.82
C VAL A 70 -4.57 -2.96 3.38
N ILE A 71 -4.87 -2.77 4.67
CA ILE A 71 -6.18 -3.10 5.24
C ILE A 71 -7.21 -2.03 4.91
N ALA A 72 -6.86 -0.73 4.97
CA ALA A 72 -7.82 0.33 4.70
C ALA A 72 -8.50 0.18 3.32
N PRO A 73 -7.78 -0.15 2.23
CA PRO A 73 -8.36 -0.41 0.93
C PRO A 73 -9.44 -1.49 0.87
N ILE A 74 -9.44 -2.44 1.82
CA ILE A 74 -10.41 -3.53 1.86
C ILE A 74 -11.82 -3.04 2.20
N ILE A 75 -11.94 -1.87 2.83
CA ILE A 75 -13.23 -1.28 3.21
C ILE A 75 -13.94 -0.63 2.01
N PHE A 76 -13.29 -0.61 0.84
CA PHE A 76 -13.86 -0.05 -0.38
C PHE A 76 -14.32 -1.16 -1.35
N PRO A 77 -15.40 -0.91 -2.12
CA PRO A 77 -16.10 -1.91 -2.91
C PRO A 77 -15.43 -2.22 -4.26
N VAL A 78 -14.09 -2.30 -4.33
CA VAL A 78 -13.36 -2.48 -5.60
C VAL A 78 -13.83 -3.70 -6.39
N LYS A 79 -14.06 -4.84 -5.71
CA LYS A 79 -14.56 -6.07 -6.34
C LYS A 79 -16.00 -5.96 -6.86
N ILE A 80 -16.79 -5.05 -6.28
CA ILE A 80 -18.21 -4.87 -6.60
C ILE A 80 -18.37 -3.87 -7.74
N LYS A 81 -17.57 -2.80 -7.74
CA LYS A 81 -17.77 -1.65 -8.63
C LYS A 81 -16.75 -1.51 -9.75
N MET A 82 -15.52 -2.02 -9.60
CA MET A 82 -14.49 -1.86 -10.64
C MET A 82 -14.64 -2.94 -11.72
N THR A 83 -14.79 -2.49 -12.96
CA THR A 83 -14.71 -3.32 -14.17
C THR A 83 -13.50 -2.89 -15.00
N ASP A 84 -13.17 -3.65 -16.06
CA ASP A 84 -11.97 -3.37 -16.84
C ASP A 84 -12.09 -2.00 -17.53
N ARG A 85 -11.07 -1.17 -17.33
CA ARG A 85 -10.94 0.22 -17.79
C ARG A 85 -12.03 1.16 -17.27
N SER A 86 -12.78 0.77 -16.24
CA SER A 86 -13.79 1.66 -15.63
C SER A 86 -13.14 2.80 -14.87
N ILE A 87 -13.87 3.91 -14.79
CA ILE A 87 -13.62 4.99 -13.84
C ILE A 87 -14.75 4.93 -12.81
N VAL A 88 -14.39 4.80 -11.53
CA VAL A 88 -15.32 4.82 -10.39
C VAL A 88 -14.99 6.04 -9.54
N SER A 89 -15.95 6.95 -9.40
CA SER A 89 -15.77 8.17 -8.60
C SER A 89 -15.86 7.88 -7.09
N ILE A 90 -15.47 8.86 -6.26
CA ILE A 90 -15.66 8.80 -4.81
C ILE A 90 -17.16 8.72 -4.46
N GLU A 91 -18.01 9.52 -5.10
CA GLU A 91 -19.46 9.50 -4.87
C GLU A 91 -20.06 8.13 -5.21
N GLU A 92 -19.65 7.55 -6.33
CA GLU A 92 -20.04 6.18 -6.68
C GLU A 92 -19.51 5.19 -5.66
N THR A 93 -18.29 5.36 -5.14
CA THR A 93 -17.71 4.51 -4.10
C THR A 93 -18.57 4.50 -2.83
N LEU A 94 -19.06 5.67 -2.39
CA LEU A 94 -19.87 5.84 -1.19
C LEU A 94 -21.31 5.31 -1.35
N CYS A 95 -21.81 5.20 -2.58
CA CYS A 95 -23.14 4.65 -2.86
C CYS A 95 -23.17 3.11 -2.67
N LEU A 96 -23.30 2.65 -1.41
CA LEU A 96 -23.35 1.23 -1.05
C LEU A 96 -24.67 0.85 -0.37
N SER A 97 -25.23 -0.30 -0.75
CA SER A 97 -26.33 -0.90 0.01
C SER A 97 -25.81 -1.41 1.37
N LYS A 98 -26.71 -1.54 2.35
CA LYS A 98 -26.37 -2.12 3.66
C LYS A 98 -25.76 -3.52 3.52
N GLU A 99 -26.32 -4.34 2.64
CA GLU A 99 -25.80 -5.69 2.34
C GLU A 99 -24.35 -5.67 1.81
N HIS A 100 -24.03 -4.75 0.90
CA HIS A 100 -22.67 -4.62 0.40
C HIS A 100 -21.69 -4.17 1.49
N PHE A 101 -22.12 -3.24 2.35
CA PHE A 101 -21.31 -2.81 3.48
C PHE A 101 -21.02 -3.95 4.46
N GLU A 102 -22.01 -4.79 4.80
CA GLU A 102 -21.78 -5.97 5.65
C GLU A 102 -20.78 -6.95 5.03
N LYS A 103 -20.86 -7.24 3.72
CA LYS A 103 -19.89 -8.10 3.03
C LYS A 103 -18.46 -7.52 3.03
N ILE A 104 -18.34 -6.19 3.03
CA ILE A 104 -17.06 -5.50 3.11
C ILE A 104 -16.52 -5.58 4.54
N ARG A 105 -17.38 -5.31 5.53
CA ARG A 105 -17.06 -5.40 6.95
C ARG A 105 -16.64 -6.81 7.34
N GLU A 106 -17.39 -7.84 6.95
CA GLU A 106 -17.05 -9.24 7.21
C GLU A 106 -15.63 -9.58 6.70
N ARG A 107 -15.31 -9.11 5.48
CA ARG A 107 -13.98 -9.28 4.88
C ARG A 107 -12.89 -8.56 5.67
N PHE A 108 -13.18 -7.34 6.13
CA PHE A 108 -12.30 -6.59 7.02
C PHE A 108 -12.06 -7.37 8.32
N ILE A 109 -13.11 -7.88 8.97
CA ILE A 109 -13.03 -8.67 10.21
C ILE A 109 -12.19 -9.92 9.99
N LYS A 110 -12.42 -10.67 8.90
CA LYS A 110 -11.66 -11.86 8.55
C LYS A 110 -10.16 -11.57 8.38
N VAL A 111 -9.84 -10.47 7.70
CA VAL A 111 -8.45 -10.04 7.50
C VAL A 111 -7.83 -9.56 8.81
N LEU A 112 -8.56 -8.78 9.63
CA LEU A 112 -8.12 -8.32 10.94
C LEU A 112 -7.83 -9.51 11.89
N ALA A 113 -8.76 -10.47 11.96
CA ALA A 113 -8.65 -11.67 12.78
C ALA A 113 -7.34 -12.42 12.51
N VAL A 114 -7.15 -12.82 11.26
CA VAL A 114 -6.01 -13.65 10.86
C VAL A 114 -4.72 -12.85 10.90
N ARG A 115 -4.72 -11.63 10.35
CA ARG A 115 -3.48 -10.92 10.09
C ARG A 115 -2.98 -10.08 11.26
N ARG A 116 -3.88 -9.48 12.05
CA ARG A 116 -3.52 -8.57 13.16
C ARG A 116 -3.73 -9.19 14.53
N LEU A 117 -4.81 -9.96 14.71
CA LEU A 117 -5.20 -10.51 16.01
C LEU A 117 -4.76 -11.96 16.22
N LYS A 118 -4.17 -12.60 15.20
CA LYS A 118 -3.66 -13.98 15.22
C LYS A 118 -4.68 -14.99 15.74
N THR A 119 -5.92 -14.88 15.26
CA THR A 119 -7.07 -15.73 15.65
C THR A 119 -7.89 -16.05 14.40
N SER A 120 -8.78 -17.04 14.48
CA SER A 120 -9.69 -17.34 13.36
C SER A 120 -10.84 -16.33 13.27
N PHE A 121 -11.50 -16.28 12.11
CA PHE A 121 -12.67 -15.44 11.93
C PHE A 121 -13.82 -15.88 12.84
N GLU A 122 -14.00 -17.19 12.98
CA GLU A 122 -15.03 -17.84 13.79
C GLU A 122 -14.82 -17.53 15.28
N GLU A 123 -13.59 -17.64 15.78
CA GLU A 123 -13.25 -17.27 17.16
C GLU A 123 -13.45 -15.78 17.42
N LEU A 124 -13.06 -14.90 16.49
CA LEU A 124 -13.23 -13.46 16.68
C LEU A 124 -14.71 -13.09 16.71
N THR A 125 -15.52 -13.64 15.81
CA THR A 125 -16.96 -13.40 15.77
C THR A 125 -17.62 -13.88 17.06
N LYS A 126 -17.28 -15.08 17.53
CA LYS A 126 -17.78 -15.57 18.82
C LYS A 126 -17.36 -14.65 19.99
N LEU A 127 -16.12 -14.19 20.02
CA LEU A 127 -15.65 -13.26 21.05
C LEU A 127 -16.34 -11.89 21.00
N LEU A 128 -16.74 -11.41 19.82
CA LEU A 128 -17.51 -10.16 19.71
C LEU A 128 -18.88 -10.26 20.38
N GLU A 129 -19.47 -11.46 20.44
CA GLU A 129 -20.75 -11.73 21.12
C GLU A 129 -20.55 -12.04 22.61
N ASP A 130 -19.61 -12.94 22.93
CA ASP A 130 -19.44 -13.49 24.28
C ASP A 130 -18.64 -12.57 25.21
N ASP A 131 -17.59 -11.89 24.72
CA ASP A 131 -16.69 -11.06 25.53
C ASP A 131 -16.10 -9.88 24.72
N PRO A 132 -16.89 -8.82 24.49
CA PRO A 132 -16.47 -7.64 23.73
C PRO A 132 -15.23 -6.95 24.32
N ASN A 133 -15.03 -7.01 25.64
CA ASN A 133 -13.89 -6.38 26.31
C ASN A 133 -12.57 -7.04 25.91
N LYS A 134 -12.55 -8.38 25.83
CA LYS A 134 -11.37 -9.12 25.37
C LYS A 134 -11.01 -8.80 23.92
N VAL A 135 -12.00 -8.56 23.06
CA VAL A 135 -11.74 -8.09 21.68
C VAL A 135 -11.12 -6.70 21.69
N ARG A 136 -11.66 -5.77 22.48
CA ARG A 136 -11.11 -4.43 22.64
C ARG A 136 -9.65 -4.47 23.12
N ASP A 137 -9.34 -5.34 24.08
CA ASP A 137 -7.98 -5.49 24.60
C ASP A 137 -7.02 -6.07 23.55
N LYS A 138 -7.50 -7.03 22.74
CA LYS A 138 -6.76 -7.54 21.57
C LYS A 138 -6.46 -6.43 20.56
N VAL A 139 -7.43 -5.57 20.24
CA VAL A 139 -7.24 -4.41 19.34
C VAL A 139 -6.27 -3.40 19.93
N ASN A 140 -6.39 -3.10 21.23
CA ASN A 140 -5.49 -2.19 21.94
C ASN A 140 -4.04 -2.69 21.97
N GLY A 141 -3.85 -4.01 21.98
CA GLY A 141 -2.56 -4.69 21.90
C GLY A 141 -1.92 -4.68 20.51
N ILE A 142 -2.60 -4.25 19.44
CA ILE A 142 -2.02 -4.20 18.10
C ILE A 142 -0.84 -3.21 18.09
N ALA A 143 0.35 -3.73 17.77
CA ALA A 143 1.56 -2.93 17.63
C ALA A 143 1.61 -2.20 16.28
N GLY A 144 2.30 -1.05 16.25
CA GLY A 144 2.64 -0.36 15.01
C GLY A 144 1.52 0.52 14.42
N ILE A 145 0.41 0.71 15.14
CA ILE A 145 -0.68 1.64 14.80
C ILE A 145 -1.02 2.54 16.00
N SER A 146 -1.56 3.72 15.71
CA SER A 146 -1.95 4.73 16.71
C SER A 146 -3.28 4.40 17.41
N ASP A 147 -3.55 5.10 18.50
CA ASP A 147 -4.84 5.00 19.20
C ASP A 147 -6.00 5.51 18.35
N ASN A 148 -5.76 6.42 17.41
CA ASN A 148 -6.75 6.83 16.41
C ASN A 148 -7.19 5.66 15.53
N SER A 149 -6.23 4.90 14.99
CA SER A 149 -6.52 3.72 14.17
C SER A 149 -7.20 2.63 14.98
N LYS A 150 -6.76 2.39 16.22
CA LYS A 150 -7.40 1.42 17.14
C LYS A 150 -8.84 1.82 17.48
N TRP A 151 -9.08 3.11 17.73
CA TRP A 151 -10.43 3.63 17.97
C TRP A 151 -11.34 3.33 16.78
N PHE A 152 -10.89 3.62 15.56
CA PHE A 152 -11.71 3.39 14.37
C PHE A 152 -11.93 1.90 14.06
N ILE A 153 -10.93 1.05 14.31
CA ILE A 153 -11.10 -0.43 14.26
C ILE A 153 -12.21 -0.86 15.23
N ASN A 154 -12.21 -0.36 16.47
CA ASN A 154 -13.26 -0.67 17.43
C ASN A 154 -14.64 -0.19 16.94
N GLN A 155 -14.74 0.97 16.28
CA GLN A 155 -16.01 1.40 15.68
C GLN A 155 -16.49 0.41 14.62
N LEU A 156 -15.62 -0.04 13.70
CA LEU A 156 -15.99 -1.02 12.68
C LEU A 156 -16.46 -2.37 13.27
N LEU A 157 -15.89 -2.77 14.41
CA LEU A 157 -16.24 -4.01 15.09
C LEU A 157 -17.57 -3.92 15.83
N PHE A 158 -17.74 -2.88 16.67
CA PHE A 158 -18.84 -2.79 17.63
C PHE A 158 -19.99 -1.89 17.20
N PHE A 159 -19.73 -0.88 16.35
CA PHE A 159 -20.69 0.15 15.95
C PHE A 159 -20.65 0.36 14.43
N PRO A 160 -21.00 -0.65 13.62
CA PRO A 160 -20.78 -0.63 12.17
C PRO A 160 -21.50 0.50 11.44
N ASP A 161 -22.75 0.82 11.83
CA ASP A 161 -23.50 1.93 11.23
C ASP A 161 -22.81 3.27 11.54
N THR A 162 -22.36 3.48 12.79
CA THR A 162 -21.58 4.69 13.16
C THR A 162 -20.24 4.76 12.43
N ALA A 163 -19.55 3.63 12.27
CA ALA A 163 -18.30 3.58 11.53
C ALA A 163 -18.50 3.92 10.05
N ARG A 164 -19.62 3.49 9.47
CA ARG A 164 -20.02 3.84 8.11
C ARG A 164 -20.29 5.33 7.97
N ASP A 165 -21.15 5.89 8.82
CA ASP A 165 -21.45 7.32 8.80
C ASP A 165 -20.18 8.16 8.95
N PHE A 166 -19.25 7.70 9.81
CA PHE A 166 -17.95 8.33 9.96
C PHE A 166 -17.10 8.26 8.68
N LEU A 167 -17.06 7.11 7.98
CA LEU A 167 -16.34 6.99 6.71
C LEU A 167 -16.93 7.90 5.65
N ASP A 168 -18.26 7.88 5.49
CA ASP A 168 -18.96 8.64 4.46
C ASP A 168 -18.72 10.15 4.67
N ALA A 169 -18.98 10.65 5.89
CA ALA A 169 -18.82 12.07 6.21
C ALA A 169 -17.36 12.58 6.08
N ASN A 170 -16.37 11.78 6.52
CA ASN A 170 -14.97 12.19 6.38
C ASN A 170 -14.45 12.06 4.95
N THR A 171 -14.96 11.09 4.17
CA THR A 171 -14.64 10.97 2.75
C THR A 171 -15.17 12.18 1.98
N GLU A 172 -16.43 12.58 2.21
CA GLU A 172 -17.01 13.77 1.60
C GLU A 172 -16.26 15.06 1.98
N ARG A 173 -15.80 15.17 3.23
CA ARG A 173 -14.97 16.31 3.65
C ARG A 173 -13.64 16.34 2.92
N LEU A 174 -12.95 15.21 2.79
CA LEU A 174 -11.70 15.14 2.05
C LEU A 174 -11.90 15.35 0.55
N LEU A 175 -13.04 14.94 0.01
CA LEU A 175 -13.40 15.20 -1.38
C LEU A 175 -13.41 16.70 -1.67
N LYS A 176 -14.01 17.52 -0.79
CA LYS A 176 -13.98 18.98 -0.92
C LYS A 176 -12.55 19.53 -0.95
N ILE A 177 -11.68 19.05 -0.06
CA ILE A 177 -10.25 19.43 -0.04
C ILE A 177 -9.55 19.00 -1.35
N TYR A 178 -9.87 17.81 -1.85
CA TYR A 178 -9.32 17.25 -3.09
C TYR A 178 -9.72 18.08 -4.32
N GLU A 179 -10.95 18.57 -4.35
CA GLU A 179 -11.47 19.49 -5.37
C GLU A 179 -10.89 20.89 -5.25
N GLU A 180 -10.91 21.50 -4.06
CA GLU A 180 -10.35 22.84 -3.79
C GLU A 180 -8.86 22.93 -4.13
N SER A 181 -8.14 21.81 -3.96
CA SER A 181 -6.73 21.69 -4.33
C SER A 181 -6.48 21.55 -5.83
N GLU A 182 -7.54 21.39 -6.64
CA GLU A 182 -7.51 21.06 -8.08
C GLU A 182 -6.86 19.71 -8.41
N LEU A 183 -6.43 18.96 -7.39
CA LEU A 183 -5.77 17.67 -7.56
C LEU A 183 -6.72 16.63 -8.14
N ARG A 184 -8.01 16.65 -7.74
CA ARG A 184 -9.06 15.80 -8.32
C ARG A 184 -9.11 15.92 -9.84
N ASN A 185 -9.24 17.15 -10.35
CA ASN A 185 -9.37 17.44 -11.77
C ASN A 185 -8.11 17.03 -12.54
N ARG A 186 -6.92 17.35 -11.99
CA ARG A 186 -5.65 16.93 -12.57
C ARG A 186 -5.56 15.41 -12.69
N ASN A 187 -5.83 14.69 -11.60
CA ASN A 187 -5.69 13.24 -11.58
C ASN A 187 -6.71 12.56 -12.50
N PHE A 188 -7.96 13.02 -12.50
CA PHE A 188 -8.99 12.53 -13.40
C PHE A 188 -8.58 12.74 -14.88
N TYR A 189 -8.08 13.93 -15.22
CA TYR A 189 -7.60 14.23 -16.57
C TYR A 189 -6.46 13.31 -17.00
N GLU A 190 -5.41 13.17 -16.19
CA GLU A 190 -4.24 12.36 -16.53
C GLU A 190 -4.57 10.86 -16.62
N VAL A 191 -5.41 10.35 -15.72
CA VAL A 191 -5.79 8.93 -15.75
C VAL A 191 -6.72 8.65 -16.93
N LYS A 192 -7.68 9.52 -17.23
CA LYS A 192 -8.54 9.39 -18.41
C LYS A 192 -7.70 9.38 -19.69
N LYS A 193 -6.78 10.35 -19.82
CA LYS A 193 -5.81 10.42 -20.92
C LYS A 193 -4.95 9.17 -21.01
N PHE A 194 -4.51 8.61 -19.88
CA PHE A 194 -3.77 7.35 -19.85
C PHE A 194 -4.61 6.18 -20.38
N ILE A 195 -5.86 6.04 -19.93
CA ILE A 195 -6.76 4.96 -20.36
C ILE A 195 -7.06 5.07 -21.87
N GLU A 196 -7.28 6.27 -22.39
CA GLU A 196 -7.56 6.52 -23.82
C GLU A 196 -6.35 6.22 -24.71
N ASN A 197 -5.14 6.58 -24.26
CA ASN A 197 -3.92 6.49 -25.10
C ASN A 197 -3.14 5.19 -24.97
N ASN A 198 -3.52 4.27 -24.09
CA ASN A 198 -2.83 3.00 -23.90
C ASN A 198 -3.74 1.81 -24.21
N THR A 199 -3.20 0.86 -24.96
CA THR A 199 -3.86 -0.42 -25.23
C THR A 199 -3.83 -1.31 -24.00
N ARG A 200 -4.79 -2.23 -23.92
CA ARG A 200 -4.92 -3.18 -22.82
C ARG A 200 -3.67 -4.06 -22.69
N GLU A 201 -3.15 -4.51 -23.82
CA GLU A 201 -1.99 -5.40 -23.94
C GLU A 201 -0.74 -4.72 -23.35
N ARG A 202 -0.51 -3.46 -23.71
CA ARG A 202 0.63 -2.67 -23.20
C ARG A 202 0.58 -2.52 -21.68
N VAL A 203 -0.60 -2.22 -21.12
CA VAL A 203 -0.76 -2.07 -19.67
C VAL A 203 -0.46 -3.38 -18.95
N ILE A 204 -0.95 -4.50 -19.47
CA ILE A 204 -0.71 -5.83 -18.89
C ILE A 204 0.76 -6.25 -19.00
N GLU A 205 1.42 -5.94 -20.11
CA GLU A 205 2.86 -6.15 -20.27
C GLU A 205 3.64 -5.40 -19.18
N SER A 206 3.32 -4.12 -18.94
CA SER A 206 3.96 -3.35 -17.87
C SER A 206 3.68 -3.92 -16.47
N ILE A 207 2.46 -4.39 -16.19
CA ILE A 207 2.14 -5.06 -14.92
C ILE A 207 2.94 -6.36 -14.76
N THR A 208 3.16 -7.08 -15.85
CA THR A 208 3.98 -8.30 -15.86
C THR A 208 5.45 -7.95 -15.61
N ASN A 209 5.97 -6.89 -16.22
CA ASN A 209 7.32 -6.37 -15.96
C ASN A 209 7.50 -5.95 -14.49
N TYR A 210 6.47 -5.35 -13.88
CA TYR A 210 6.44 -5.06 -12.44
C TYR A 210 6.58 -6.35 -11.61
N PHE A 211 5.80 -7.39 -11.91
CA PHE A 211 5.91 -8.68 -11.20
C PHE A 211 7.26 -9.35 -11.39
N ASP A 212 7.82 -9.31 -12.60
CA ASP A 212 9.16 -9.83 -12.90
C ASP A 212 10.24 -9.10 -12.09
N TYR A 213 10.15 -7.77 -12.01
CA TYR A 213 11.11 -6.95 -11.27
C TYR A 213 11.07 -7.27 -9.77
N TYR A 214 9.87 -7.29 -9.18
CA TYR A 214 9.68 -7.57 -7.75
C TYR A 214 9.69 -9.08 -7.43
N GLY A 215 9.81 -9.95 -8.43
CA GLY A 215 9.77 -11.39 -8.26
C GLY A 215 8.48 -11.88 -7.59
N LEU A 216 7.34 -11.30 -7.96
CA LEU A 216 6.03 -11.60 -7.42
C LEU A 216 5.34 -12.67 -8.26
N SER A 217 4.60 -13.56 -7.61
CA SER A 217 3.82 -14.61 -8.27
C SER A 217 2.43 -14.65 -7.62
N PRO A 218 1.51 -13.76 -8.03
CA PRO A 218 0.14 -13.75 -7.52
C PRO A 218 -0.56 -15.08 -7.80
N ASP A 219 -1.50 -15.45 -6.92
CA ASP A 219 -2.28 -16.67 -7.02
C ASP A 219 -3.20 -16.59 -8.26
N PRO A 220 -2.98 -17.43 -9.29
CA PRO A 220 -3.66 -17.30 -10.56
C PRO A 220 -5.16 -17.62 -10.49
N SER A 221 -5.62 -18.26 -9.39
CA SER A 221 -7.04 -18.57 -9.19
C SER A 221 -7.85 -17.35 -8.73
N LYS A 222 -7.19 -16.24 -8.38
CA LYS A 222 -7.82 -15.01 -7.90
C LYS A 222 -7.72 -13.90 -8.95
N PRO A 223 -8.77 -13.09 -9.15
CA PRO A 223 -8.67 -11.91 -10.00
C PRO A 223 -7.72 -10.89 -9.36
N LEU A 224 -6.93 -10.22 -10.19
CA LEU A 224 -6.10 -9.08 -9.83
C LEU A 224 -6.80 -7.79 -10.26
N TYR A 225 -7.10 -6.95 -9.28
CA TYR A 225 -7.57 -5.59 -9.48
C TYR A 225 -6.39 -4.63 -9.41
N VAL A 226 -6.17 -3.84 -10.47
CA VAL A 226 -5.14 -2.81 -10.53
C VAL A 226 -5.80 -1.43 -10.55
N ALA A 227 -5.76 -0.74 -9.42
CA ALA A 227 -6.27 0.61 -9.30
C ALA A 227 -5.20 1.62 -9.72
N LEU A 228 -5.48 2.37 -10.78
CA LEU A 228 -4.61 3.43 -11.27
C LEU A 228 -4.66 4.63 -10.33
N GLN A 229 -3.53 5.34 -10.19
CA GLN A 229 -3.44 6.60 -9.44
C GLN A 229 -2.45 7.58 -10.08
N ASN A 230 -2.63 8.88 -9.85
CA ASN A 230 -1.76 9.93 -10.36
C ASN A 230 -1.30 10.94 -9.29
N SER A 231 -1.80 10.88 -8.05
CA SER A 231 -1.31 11.73 -6.96
C SER A 231 0.19 11.57 -6.73
N VAL A 232 0.69 10.33 -6.81
CA VAL A 232 2.11 10.01 -6.64
C VAL A 232 2.51 9.02 -7.72
N SER A 233 2.41 9.45 -8.99
CA SER A 233 2.40 8.62 -10.21
C SER A 233 3.53 7.58 -10.37
N ARG A 234 4.64 7.70 -9.63
CA ARG A 234 5.78 6.75 -9.62
C ARG A 234 5.84 5.88 -8.36
N THR A 235 4.70 5.58 -7.77
CA THR A 235 4.61 4.75 -6.56
C THR A 235 3.46 3.76 -6.62
N ASN A 236 3.66 2.65 -5.92
CA ASN A 236 2.71 1.56 -5.78
C ASN A 236 2.48 1.21 -4.31
N SER A 237 1.40 0.48 -4.06
CA SER A 237 1.07 -0.09 -2.75
C SER A 237 1.82 -1.38 -2.39
N GLY A 238 2.53 -1.99 -3.35
CA GLY A 238 2.83 -3.43 -3.31
C GLY A 238 1.60 -4.29 -3.60
N LEU A 239 1.83 -5.57 -3.89
CA LEU A 239 0.75 -6.55 -4.15
C LEU A 239 0.04 -6.94 -2.85
N MET A 240 -1.23 -6.56 -2.73
CA MET A 240 -2.10 -6.95 -1.63
C MET A 240 -2.85 -8.24 -1.98
N THR A 241 -2.83 -9.22 -1.09
CA THR A 241 -3.53 -10.50 -1.30
C THR A 241 -4.62 -10.68 -0.26
N TYR A 242 -5.87 -10.71 -0.72
CA TYR A 242 -7.05 -10.98 0.08
C TYR A 242 -7.59 -12.38 -0.19
N PRO A 243 -8.52 -12.88 0.64
CA PRO A 243 -9.07 -14.23 0.46
C PRO A 243 -9.65 -14.50 -0.93
N THR A 244 -10.24 -13.52 -1.61
CA THR A 244 -10.95 -13.74 -2.88
C THR A 244 -10.39 -12.96 -4.08
N PHE A 245 -9.36 -12.13 -3.91
CA PHE A 245 -8.80 -11.28 -4.96
C PHE A 245 -7.43 -10.73 -4.56
N HIS A 246 -6.69 -10.22 -5.54
CA HIS A 246 -5.52 -9.38 -5.34
C HIS A 246 -5.83 -7.92 -5.65
N LEU A 247 -5.17 -7.00 -4.96
CA LEU A 247 -5.23 -5.56 -5.26
C LEU A 247 -3.82 -5.00 -5.39
N LEU A 248 -3.63 -4.18 -6.40
CA LEU A 248 -2.44 -3.38 -6.61
C LEU A 248 -2.87 -1.95 -6.92
N VAL A 249 -2.46 -0.99 -6.10
CA VAL A 249 -2.58 0.43 -6.45
C VAL A 249 -1.28 0.80 -7.16
N LEU A 250 -1.37 1.23 -8.42
CA LEU A 250 -0.22 1.43 -9.30
C LEU A 250 -0.27 2.82 -9.93
N GLY A 251 0.84 3.54 -9.81
CA GLY A 251 0.96 4.86 -10.43
C GLY A 251 1.04 4.78 -11.95
N ILE A 252 0.41 5.72 -12.66
CA ILE A 252 0.41 5.70 -14.13
C ILE A 252 1.81 5.87 -14.75
N ASP A 253 2.74 6.53 -14.07
CA ASP A 253 4.14 6.65 -14.52
C ASP A 253 4.93 5.36 -14.26
N GLU A 254 4.53 4.54 -13.29
CA GLU A 254 5.13 3.20 -13.16
C GLU A 254 4.81 2.35 -14.39
N ILE A 255 3.59 2.47 -14.93
CA ILE A 255 3.18 1.72 -16.12
C ILE A 255 3.83 2.28 -17.39
N THR A 256 3.84 3.60 -17.55
CA THR A 256 4.27 4.26 -18.79
C THR A 256 5.77 4.52 -18.87
N GLN A 257 6.47 4.50 -17.73
CA GLN A 257 7.91 4.83 -17.66
C GLN A 257 8.70 3.72 -16.96
N ASP A 258 8.42 3.44 -15.69
CA ASP A 258 9.32 2.62 -14.87
C ASP A 258 9.31 1.13 -15.27
N PHE A 259 8.14 0.62 -15.69
CA PHE A 259 7.93 -0.77 -16.11
C PHE A 259 7.40 -0.90 -17.54
N ALA A 260 7.48 0.17 -18.34
CA ALA A 260 7.10 0.16 -19.75
C ALA A 260 7.88 -0.88 -20.58
N LYS A 261 9.07 -1.25 -20.10
CA LYS A 261 9.89 -2.34 -20.64
C LYS A 261 10.41 -3.20 -19.49
N LYS A 262 10.73 -4.45 -19.82
CA LYS A 262 11.44 -5.33 -18.90
C LYS A 262 12.79 -4.73 -18.52
N ILE A 263 13.03 -4.58 -17.23
CA ILE A 263 14.32 -4.09 -16.71
C ILE A 263 15.36 -5.20 -16.84
N PRO A 264 16.50 -4.96 -17.52
CA PRO A 264 17.57 -5.95 -17.66
C PRO A 264 18.10 -6.42 -16.30
N THR A 265 18.54 -7.68 -16.24
CA THR A 265 19.04 -8.28 -14.99
C THR A 265 20.27 -7.52 -14.47
N GLU A 266 21.17 -7.09 -15.36
CA GLU A 266 22.36 -6.32 -14.97
C GLU A 266 22.00 -4.97 -14.32
N GLU A 267 21.06 -4.22 -14.91
CA GLU A 267 20.61 -2.94 -14.34
C GLU A 267 19.95 -3.14 -12.96
N ARG A 268 19.10 -4.18 -12.83
CA ARG A 268 18.54 -4.57 -11.53
C ARG A 268 19.64 -4.89 -10.53
N MET A 269 20.65 -5.65 -10.93
CA MET A 269 21.78 -6.02 -10.08
C MET A 269 22.60 -4.81 -9.62
N GLN A 270 22.88 -3.85 -10.49
CA GLN A 270 23.58 -2.61 -10.11
C GLN A 270 22.79 -1.80 -9.07
N LYS A 271 21.46 -1.67 -9.25
CA LYS A 271 20.57 -1.01 -8.29
C LYS A 271 20.58 -1.74 -6.93
N LEU A 272 20.52 -3.06 -6.93
CA LEU A 272 20.55 -3.88 -5.72
C LEU A 272 21.87 -3.73 -4.95
N ILE A 273 23.01 -3.83 -5.63
CA ILE A 273 24.34 -3.69 -5.00
C ILE A 273 24.48 -2.29 -4.38
N LYS A 274 24.02 -1.24 -5.08
CA LYS A 274 24.00 0.14 -4.55
C LYS A 274 23.16 0.26 -3.27
N VAL A 275 22.05 -0.45 -3.19
CA VAL A 275 21.20 -0.46 -1.99
C VAL A 275 21.86 -1.25 -0.86
N ILE A 276 22.41 -2.44 -1.14
CA ILE A 276 23.06 -3.28 -0.12
C ILE A 276 24.34 -2.66 0.43
N GLY A 277 25.10 -1.93 -0.40
CA GLY A 277 26.42 -1.36 -0.02
C GLY A 277 26.38 -0.25 1.04
N ASP A 278 25.20 0.17 1.51
CA ASP A 278 25.06 1.12 2.61
C ASP A 278 25.12 0.41 3.96
N LYS A 279 26.03 0.87 4.82
CA LYS A 279 26.29 0.27 6.14
C LYS A 279 25.02 0.11 6.98
N THR A 280 24.16 1.12 7.01
CA THR A 280 22.92 1.08 7.81
C THR A 280 21.92 0.09 7.25
N ARG A 281 21.72 0.10 5.92
CA ARG A 281 20.81 -0.85 5.24
C ARG A 281 21.29 -2.28 5.41
N PHE A 282 22.60 -2.51 5.34
CA PHE A 282 23.19 -3.83 5.57
C PHE A 282 22.98 -4.32 7.01
N GLU A 283 23.18 -3.46 8.02
CA GLU A 283 22.89 -3.82 9.42
C GLU A 283 21.39 -4.10 9.66
N ILE A 284 20.49 -3.32 9.05
CA ILE A 284 19.05 -3.61 9.10
C ILE A 284 18.76 -4.99 8.48
N LEU A 285 19.34 -5.30 7.32
CA LEU A 285 19.17 -6.61 6.67
C LEU A 285 19.66 -7.76 7.55
N LYS A 286 20.84 -7.63 8.18
CA LYS A 286 21.37 -8.62 9.14
C LYS A 286 20.48 -8.81 10.36
N TYR A 287 19.91 -7.73 10.88
CA TYR A 287 18.99 -7.83 12.01
C TYR A 287 17.69 -8.56 11.59
N LEU A 288 17.14 -8.19 10.44
CA LEU A 288 15.92 -8.78 9.89
C LEU A 288 16.09 -10.23 9.41
N SER A 289 17.31 -10.66 9.04
CA SER A 289 17.58 -12.05 8.67
C SER A 289 17.49 -12.99 9.88
N ASN A 290 17.72 -12.46 11.08
CA ASN A 290 17.58 -13.22 12.32
C ASN A 290 16.14 -13.18 12.86
N LYS A 291 15.47 -12.03 12.74
CA LYS A 291 14.13 -11.83 13.30
C LYS A 291 13.31 -10.78 12.52
N PRO A 292 12.11 -11.13 12.00
CA PRO A 292 11.14 -10.14 11.54
C PRO A 292 10.85 -9.11 12.63
N SER A 293 10.89 -7.82 12.28
CA SER A 293 10.85 -6.76 13.30
C SER A 293 10.07 -5.53 12.86
N THR A 294 9.46 -4.86 13.83
CA THR A 294 8.76 -3.59 13.66
C THR A 294 9.74 -2.42 13.52
N GLN A 295 9.25 -1.29 12.99
CA GLN A 295 10.05 -0.05 12.93
C GLN A 295 10.56 0.39 14.31
N LYS A 296 9.76 0.20 15.37
CA LYS A 296 10.15 0.55 16.75
C LYS A 296 11.33 -0.30 17.24
N GLU A 297 11.33 -1.60 16.94
CA GLU A 297 12.44 -2.49 17.25
C GLU A 297 13.70 -2.13 16.44
N LEU A 298 13.55 -1.79 15.16
CA LEU A 298 14.66 -1.32 14.31
C LEU A 298 15.27 -0.02 14.82
N VAL A 299 14.45 0.94 15.26
CA VAL A 299 14.90 2.19 15.91
C VAL A 299 15.69 1.87 17.18
N LYS A 300 15.19 0.97 18.04
CA LYS A 300 15.87 0.57 19.27
C LYS A 300 17.22 -0.10 18.99
N HIS A 301 17.28 -0.96 17.98
CA HIS A 301 18.48 -1.69 17.60
C HIS A 301 19.55 -0.77 16.99
N THR A 302 19.17 0.04 16.00
CA THR A 302 20.09 0.90 15.24
C THR A 302 20.43 2.22 15.95
N ARG A 303 19.63 2.62 16.94
CA ARG A 303 19.65 3.94 17.60
C ARG A 303 19.43 5.12 16.63
N LEU A 304 18.85 4.87 15.47
CA LEU A 304 18.51 5.89 14.49
C LEU A 304 17.09 6.43 14.70
N SER A 305 16.83 7.62 14.18
CA SER A 305 15.49 8.21 14.23
C SER A 305 14.46 7.38 13.44
N LYS A 306 13.17 7.49 13.81
CA LYS A 306 12.05 6.83 13.10
C LYS A 306 12.03 7.19 11.61
N SER A 307 12.29 8.45 11.27
CA SER A 307 12.31 8.93 9.87
C SER A 307 13.50 8.34 9.10
N THR A 308 14.67 8.22 9.72
CA THR A 308 15.84 7.56 9.12
C THR A 308 15.58 6.08 8.85
N ILE A 309 14.96 5.35 9.80
CA ILE A 309 14.59 3.94 9.60
C ILE A 309 13.53 3.80 8.51
N SER A 310 12.51 4.67 8.48
CA SER A 310 11.51 4.69 7.40
C SER A 310 12.14 4.85 6.03
N TYR A 311 13.14 5.73 5.92
CA TYR A 311 13.88 5.93 4.67
C TYR A 311 14.63 4.66 4.26
N HIS A 312 15.43 4.06 5.14
CA HIS A 312 16.20 2.86 4.82
C HIS A 312 15.31 1.66 4.48
N THR A 313 14.25 1.43 5.25
CA THR A 313 13.28 0.34 5.00
C THR A 313 12.53 0.55 3.68
N SER A 314 12.15 1.79 3.34
CA SER A 314 11.54 2.07 2.03
C SER A 314 12.47 1.73 0.86
N LEU A 315 13.77 2.03 0.97
CA LEU A 315 14.76 1.67 -0.04
C LEU A 315 14.94 0.16 -0.17
N LEU A 316 15.05 -0.54 0.96
CA LEU A 316 15.17 -1.99 0.98
C LEU A 316 13.93 -2.67 0.38
N PHE A 317 12.73 -2.15 0.67
CA PHE A 317 11.47 -2.64 0.13
C PHE A 317 11.40 -2.43 -1.39
N LYS A 318 11.72 -1.22 -1.87
CA LYS A 318 11.77 -0.90 -3.30
C LYS A 318 12.82 -1.70 -4.08
N ALA A 319 13.90 -2.09 -3.40
CA ALA A 319 14.91 -2.99 -3.93
C ALA A 319 14.49 -4.47 -3.86
N SER A 320 13.26 -4.79 -3.44
CA SER A 320 12.80 -6.18 -3.24
C SER A 320 13.64 -6.99 -2.23
N LEU A 321 14.41 -6.34 -1.35
CA LEU A 321 15.28 -7.03 -0.39
C LEU A 321 14.56 -7.38 0.90
N ILE A 322 13.57 -6.58 1.26
CA ILE A 322 12.64 -6.87 2.35
C ILE A 322 11.22 -6.83 1.83
N ASP A 323 10.36 -7.59 2.47
CA ASP A 323 8.93 -7.36 2.44
C ASP A 323 8.54 -6.69 3.74
N ILE A 324 7.48 -5.91 3.67
CA ILE A 324 6.80 -5.40 4.85
C ILE A 324 5.49 -6.14 4.89
N ASP A 325 5.27 -6.90 5.97
CA ASP A 325 3.92 -7.31 6.32
C ASP A 325 3.15 -6.06 6.70
N VAL A 326 2.53 -5.45 5.70
CA VAL A 326 1.60 -4.32 5.78
C VAL A 326 0.49 -4.54 6.80
N PHE A 327 0.14 -5.80 7.08
CA PHE A 327 -0.83 -6.15 8.12
C PHE A 327 -0.24 -6.24 9.50
N ASN A 328 1.08 -6.28 9.70
CA ASN A 328 1.69 -6.30 11.05
C ASN A 328 2.65 -5.13 11.28
N ASN A 329 2.92 -4.33 10.24
CA ASN A 329 4.01 -3.36 10.20
C ASN A 329 5.35 -4.00 10.61
N VAL A 330 5.57 -5.23 10.17
CA VAL A 330 6.75 -6.05 10.44
C VAL A 330 7.52 -6.21 9.14
N ALA A 331 8.77 -5.76 9.14
CA ALA A 331 9.68 -5.99 8.03
C ALA A 331 10.34 -7.37 8.18
N TYR A 332 10.59 -8.05 7.07
CA TYR A 332 11.36 -9.29 7.01
C TYR A 332 12.13 -9.39 5.71
N VAL A 333 13.23 -10.13 5.71
CA VAL A 333 14.07 -10.33 4.53
C VAL A 333 13.37 -11.24 3.52
N ARG A 334 13.39 -10.87 2.23
CA ARG A 334 12.94 -11.73 1.13
C ARG A 334 14.06 -12.70 0.75
N GLN A 335 14.13 -13.84 1.43
CA GLN A 335 15.19 -14.83 1.19
C GLN A 335 15.27 -15.27 -0.27
N ASP A 336 14.13 -15.40 -0.96
CA ASP A 336 14.10 -15.80 -2.37
C ASP A 336 14.67 -14.72 -3.30
N THR A 337 14.57 -13.44 -2.94
CA THR A 337 15.30 -12.38 -3.66
C THR A 337 16.80 -12.62 -3.55
N PHE A 338 17.32 -12.89 -2.35
CA PHE A 338 18.75 -13.14 -2.17
C PHE A 338 19.23 -14.38 -2.93
N LYS A 339 18.46 -15.48 -2.93
CA LYS A 339 18.77 -16.67 -3.75
C LYS A 339 18.84 -16.33 -5.24
N ARG A 340 17.87 -15.56 -5.73
CA ARG A 340 17.82 -15.10 -7.13
C ARG A 340 19.02 -14.22 -7.47
N VAL A 341 19.35 -13.27 -6.60
CA VAL A 341 20.49 -12.36 -6.73
C VAL A 341 21.81 -13.13 -6.80
N LEU A 342 22.00 -14.14 -5.94
CA LEU A 342 23.17 -15.01 -6.00
C LEU A 342 23.24 -15.79 -7.32
N GLY A 343 22.11 -16.33 -7.78
CA GLY A 343 22.03 -17.00 -9.08
C GLY A 343 22.33 -16.08 -10.26
N ASP A 344 21.79 -14.86 -10.25
CA ASP A 344 22.03 -13.84 -11.26
C ASP A 344 23.51 -13.41 -11.28
N LEU A 345 24.12 -13.21 -10.11
CA LEU A 345 25.55 -12.91 -9.99
C LEU A 345 26.43 -14.02 -10.56
N ARG A 346 26.14 -15.28 -10.21
CA ARG A 346 26.89 -16.43 -10.74
C ARG A 346 26.82 -16.46 -12.27
N LYS A 347 25.63 -16.26 -12.84
CA LYS A 347 25.43 -16.22 -14.30
C LYS A 347 26.17 -15.06 -14.96
N LEU A 348 26.01 -13.84 -14.43
CA LEU A 348 26.62 -12.63 -15.00
C LEU A 348 28.15 -12.68 -14.96
N LEU A 349 28.70 -13.17 -13.85
CA LEU A 349 30.15 -13.27 -13.64
C LEU A 349 30.76 -14.59 -14.14
N LYS A 350 29.94 -15.49 -14.72
CA LYS A 350 30.33 -16.82 -15.17
C LYS A 350 31.06 -17.63 -14.09
N LEU A 351 30.61 -17.48 -12.83
CA LEU A 351 31.13 -18.26 -11.71
C LEU A 351 30.50 -19.65 -11.78
N GLY A 352 31.32 -20.70 -11.78
CA GLY A 352 30.83 -22.08 -11.75
C GLY A 352 29.97 -22.33 -10.50
N ASP A 353 29.07 -23.31 -10.59
CA ASP A 353 28.31 -23.74 -9.43
C ASP A 353 29.26 -24.40 -8.42
N THR A 354 29.42 -23.78 -7.25
CA THR A 354 30.11 -24.41 -6.11
C THR A 354 29.29 -25.62 -5.66
N GLN A 355 29.87 -26.81 -5.81
CA GLN A 355 29.35 -28.08 -5.30
C GLN A 355 29.07 -28.04 -3.80
#